data_AF-A0A9C9JZI2-F1
#
_entry.id   AF-A0A9C9JZI2-F1
#
_cell.length_a   1.000
_cell.length_b   1.000
_cell.length_c   1.000
_cell.angle_alpha   90.00
_cell.angle_beta   90.00
_cell.angle_gamma   90.00
#
_symmetry.space_group_name_H-M   'P 1'
#
loop_
_entity.id
_entity.type
_entity.pdbx_description
1 polymer ?
#
loop_
_entity_poly.entity_id
_entity_poly.type
_entity_poly.pdbx_seq_one_letter_code
_entity_poly.pdbx_strand_id
1 'polypeptide(L)'
;MSLSGIFKSLAATTIVLLFITGCSKPPYNPELADYLKAERELRKRVKDARCLEDSIKVLQQKYELNLEEEISRLNNNPELWVELLTELKIEE
;
A
#
# COMPACT_ATOMS: atom_id res chain seq x y z
N MET A 1 -37.53 24.06 -30.12
CA MET A 1 -36.46 23.78 -29.13
C MET A 1 -36.35 22.26 -29.01
N SER A 2 -35.29 21.68 -29.55
CA SER A 2 -35.20 20.22 -29.72
C SER A 2 -34.80 19.53 -28.41
N LEU A 3 -35.64 18.62 -27.92
CA LEU A 3 -35.40 17.76 -26.75
C LEU A 3 -34.09 16.94 -26.86
N SER A 4 -33.58 16.78 -28.08
CA SER A 4 -32.29 16.13 -28.38
C SER A 4 -31.07 16.86 -27.80
N GLY A 5 -31.15 18.17 -27.54
CA GLY A 5 -30.05 18.93 -26.95
C GLY A 5 -29.87 18.68 -25.45
N ILE A 6 -30.98 18.48 -24.72
CA ILE A 6 -31.00 18.28 -23.27
C ILE A 6 -30.45 16.88 -22.93
N PHE A 7 -30.83 15.85 -23.70
CA PHE A 7 -30.32 14.49 -23.52
C PHE A 7 -28.81 14.37 -23.77
N LYS A 8 -28.28 15.07 -24.79
CA LYS A 8 -26.83 15.09 -25.06
C LYS A 8 -26.05 15.76 -23.93
N SER A 9 -26.58 16.85 -23.38
CA SER A 9 -25.97 17.55 -22.24
C SER A 9 -25.99 16.71 -20.97
N LEU A 10 -27.08 15.99 -20.70
CA LEU A 10 -27.21 15.17 -19.49
C LEU A 10 -26.25 13.97 -19.51
N ALA A 11 -26.10 13.33 -20.68
CA ALA A 11 -25.16 12.22 -20.90
C ALA A 11 -23.69 12.65 -20.76
N ALA A 12 -23.35 13.85 -21.25
CA ALA A 12 -22.00 14.39 -21.10
C ALA A 12 -21.65 14.66 -19.62
N THR A 13 -22.58 15.19 -18.82
CA THR A 13 -22.35 15.47 -17.40
C THR A 13 -22.23 14.19 -16.56
N THR A 14 -22.96 13.12 -16.91
CA THR A 14 -22.86 11.83 -16.19
C THR A 14 -21.53 11.11 -16.44
N ILE A 15 -21.00 11.19 -17.66
CA ILE A 15 -19.69 10.61 -17.99
C ILE A 15 -18.57 11.32 -17.23
N VAL A 16 -18.63 12.65 -17.09
CA VAL A 16 -17.62 13.41 -16.33
C VAL A 16 -17.66 13.08 -14.84
N LEU A 17 -18.84 12.87 -14.25
CA LEU A 17 -18.97 12.52 -12.83
C LEU A 17 -18.36 11.15 -12.48
N LEU A 18 -18.37 10.19 -13.41
CA LEU A 18 -17.76 8.86 -13.21
C LEU A 18 -16.22 8.90 -13.14
N PHE A 19 -15.57 9.93 -13.67
CA PHE A 19 -14.11 10.08 -13.57
C PHE A 19 -13.66 10.76 -12.26
N ILE A 20 -14.58 11.35 -11.48
CA ILE A 20 -14.23 12.13 -10.29
C ILE A 20 -14.31 11.28 -9.00
N THR A 21 -14.91 10.09 -9.03
CA THR A 21 -15.08 9.24 -7.84
C THR A 21 -13.87 8.36 -7.49
N GLY A 22 -12.71 8.56 -8.12
CA GLY A 22 -11.61 7.58 -8.09
C GLY A 22 -10.28 8.02 -7.48
N CYS A 23 -10.16 9.20 -6.85
CA CYS A 23 -8.89 9.64 -6.23
C CYS A 23 -8.81 9.35 -4.72
N SER A 24 -9.47 8.30 -4.23
CA SER A 24 -9.06 7.72 -2.94
C SER A 24 -7.84 6.86 -3.20
N LYS A 25 -6.65 7.36 -2.85
CA LYS A 25 -5.44 6.55 -2.86
C LYS A 25 -5.68 5.35 -1.95
N PRO A 26 -5.44 4.11 -2.42
CA PRO A 26 -5.59 2.95 -1.56
C PRO A 26 -4.60 3.08 -0.38
N PRO A 27 -5.02 2.73 0.84
CA PRO A 27 -4.11 2.71 1.98
C PRO A 27 -2.94 1.75 1.70
N TYR A 28 -1.83 1.94 2.42
CA TYR A 28 -0.74 0.99 2.37
C TYR A 28 -1.20 -0.39 2.89
N ASN A 29 -0.52 -1.47 2.50
CA ASN A 29 -0.85 -2.81 2.95
C ASN A 29 -0.50 -2.94 4.44
N PRO A 30 -1.49 -3.15 5.33
CA PRO A 30 -1.25 -3.23 6.77
C PRO A 30 -0.33 -4.39 7.15
N GLU A 31 -0.32 -5.48 6.35
CA GLU A 31 0.55 -6.63 6.59
C GLU A 31 2.04 -6.29 6.46
N LEU A 32 2.38 -5.22 5.73
CA LEU A 32 3.76 -4.73 5.63
C LEU A 32 4.28 -4.26 6.99
N ALA A 33 3.46 -3.56 7.78
CA ALA A 33 3.86 -3.09 9.11
C ALA A 33 4.10 -4.27 10.06
N ASP A 34 3.23 -5.27 10.03
CA ASP A 34 3.35 -6.48 10.83
C ASP A 34 4.56 -7.34 10.42
N TYR A 35 4.80 -7.46 9.12
CA TYR A 35 6.00 -8.11 8.58
C TYR A 35 7.28 -7.41 9.08
N LEU A 36 7.37 -6.09 8.97
CA LEU A 36 8.55 -5.33 9.40
C LEU A 36 8.78 -5.44 10.92
N LYS A 37 7.72 -5.43 11.73
CA LYS A 37 7.81 -5.70 13.17
C LYS A 37 8.34 -7.10 13.45
N ALA A 38 7.83 -8.11 12.75
CA ALA A 38 8.27 -9.49 12.90
C ALA A 38 9.71 -9.70 12.43
N GLU A 39 10.12 -9.08 11.32
CA GLU A 39 11.49 -9.13 10.81
C GLU A 39 12.46 -8.47 11.81
N ARG A 40 12.11 -7.31 12.36
CA ARG A 40 12.90 -6.62 13.39
C ARG A 40 13.11 -7.51 14.62
N GLU A 41 12.07 -8.19 15.09
CA GLU A 41 12.16 -9.13 16.21
C GLU A 41 13.02 -10.36 15.87
N LEU A 42 12.90 -10.88 14.65
CA LEU A 42 13.71 -11.99 14.16
C LEU A 42 15.19 -11.63 14.14
N ARG A 43 15.56 -10.46 13.61
CA ARG A 43 16.94 -9.94 13.59
C ARG A 43 17.52 -9.71 14.98
N LYS A 44 16.70 -9.38 15.98
CA LYS A 44 17.17 -9.25 17.37
C LYS A 44 17.58 -10.62 17.96
N ARG A 45 16.79 -11.67 17.66
CA ARG A 45 16.91 -13.00 18.26
C ARG A 45 17.93 -13.90 17.55
N VAL A 46 17.95 -13.88 16.22
CA VAL A 46 18.80 -14.75 15.42
C VAL A 46 20.14 -14.08 15.15
N LYS A 47 21.23 -14.64 15.69
CA LYS A 47 22.60 -14.12 15.53
C LYS A 47 23.36 -14.75 14.36
N ASP A 48 22.96 -15.94 13.93
CA ASP A 48 23.54 -16.60 12.75
C ASP A 48 22.94 -16.01 11.47
N ALA A 49 23.79 -15.49 10.60
CA ALA A 49 23.37 -14.80 9.38
C ALA A 49 22.63 -15.72 8.38
N ARG A 50 23.01 -16.99 8.28
CA ARG A 50 22.37 -17.93 7.33
C ARG A 50 20.99 -18.33 7.83
N CYS A 51 20.89 -18.67 9.12
CA CYS A 51 19.60 -18.97 9.74
C CYS A 51 18.65 -17.76 9.69
N LEU A 52 19.19 -16.54 9.82
CA LEU A 52 18.40 -15.32 9.71
C LEU A 52 17.83 -15.16 8.30
N GLU A 53 18.64 -15.34 7.26
CA GLU A 53 18.18 -15.18 5.88
C GLU A 53 17.08 -16.19 5.51
N ASP A 54 17.25 -17.46 5.89
CA ASP A 54 16.22 -18.49 5.67
C ASP A 54 14.94 -18.17 6.44
N SER A 55 15.08 -17.68 7.68
CA SER A 55 13.93 -17.28 8.49
C SER A 55 13.21 -16.06 7.91
N ILE A 56 13.93 -15.11 7.32
CA ILE A 56 13.34 -13.95 6.63
C ILE A 56 12.56 -14.41 5.39
N LYS A 57 13.10 -15.35 4.60
CA LYS A 57 12.38 -15.90 3.42
C LYS A 57 11.07 -16.59 3.82
N VAL A 58 11.11 -17.39 4.88
CA VAL A 58 9.89 -18.02 5.44
C VAL A 58 8.90 -16.96 5.93
N LEU A 59 9.40 -15.89 6.56
CA LEU A 59 8.57 -14.79 7.03
C LEU A 59 7.89 -14.06 5.85
N GLN A 60 8.62 -13.74 4.79
CA GLN A 60 8.06 -13.11 3.58
C GLN A 60 6.96 -13.97 2.95
N GLN A 61 7.18 -15.29 2.86
CA GLN A 61 6.16 -16.22 2.35
C GLN A 61 4.92 -16.26 3.24
N LYS A 62 5.08 -16.22 4.57
CA LYS A 62 3.96 -16.25 5.51
C LYS A 62 3.03 -15.05 5.38
N TYR A 63 3.59 -13.87 5.08
CA TYR A 63 2.82 -12.65 4.88
C TYR A 63 2.40 -12.45 3.41
N GLU A 64 2.74 -13.37 2.51
CA GLU A 64 2.41 -13.29 1.08
C GLU A 64 2.81 -11.95 0.43
N LEU A 65 3.86 -11.31 0.94
CA LEU A 65 4.26 -9.96 0.53
C LEU A 65 5.24 -9.98 -0.63
N ASN A 66 4.93 -9.18 -1.66
CA ASN A 66 5.90 -8.77 -2.66
C ASN A 66 6.55 -7.45 -2.23
N LEU A 67 7.71 -7.52 -1.56
CA LEU A 67 8.39 -6.33 -1.05
C LEU A 67 8.77 -5.32 -2.14
N GLU A 68 9.11 -5.76 -3.34
CA GLU A 68 9.47 -4.85 -4.43
C GLU A 68 8.26 -4.01 -4.86
N GLU A 69 7.10 -4.64 -4.97
CA GLU A 69 5.84 -3.96 -5.29
C GLU A 69 5.41 -2.99 -4.18
N GLU A 70 5.52 -3.44 -2.93
CA GLU A 70 5.19 -2.64 -1.75
C GLU A 70 6.09 -1.40 -1.64
N ILE A 71 7.40 -1.57 -1.80
CA ILE A 71 8.36 -0.45 -1.82
C ILE A 71 8.08 0.49 -2.99
N SER A 72 7.79 -0.05 -4.17
CA SER A 72 7.41 0.76 -5.34
C SER A 72 6.14 1.58 -5.05
N ARG A 73 5.14 0.98 -4.40
CA ARG A 73 3.91 1.68 -4.01
C ARG A 73 4.17 2.81 -3.02
N LEU A 74 5.01 2.57 -2.01
CA LEU A 74 5.43 3.59 -1.04
C LEU A 74 6.22 4.72 -1.71
N ASN A 75 7.13 4.41 -2.64
CA ASN A 75 7.91 5.40 -3.38
C ASN A 75 7.03 6.29 -4.27
N ASN A 76 6.00 5.71 -4.90
CA ASN A 76 5.06 6.44 -5.74
C ASN A 76 4.05 7.27 -4.91
N ASN A 77 3.88 6.94 -3.63
CA ASN A 77 2.93 7.58 -2.72
C ASN A 77 3.60 7.93 -1.38
N PRO A 78 4.41 9.01 -1.34
CA PRO A 78 5.23 9.34 -0.17
C PRO A 78 4.45 9.49 1.14
N GLU A 79 3.19 9.91 1.10
CA GLU A 79 2.32 9.98 2.27
C GLU A 79 2.11 8.63 2.97
N LEU A 80 2.15 7.52 2.22
CA LEU A 80 2.01 6.17 2.78
C LEU A 80 3.21 5.80 3.67
N TRP A 81 4.38 6.40 3.45
CA TRP A 81 5.51 6.26 4.37
C TRP A 81 5.17 6.83 5.74
N VAL A 82 4.48 7.98 5.80
CA VAL A 82 4.13 8.60 7.08
C VAL A 82 3.17 7.69 7.86
N GLU A 83 2.18 7.12 7.19
CA GLU A 83 1.24 6.16 7.80
C GLU A 83 1.98 4.91 8.32
N LEU A 84 2.83 4.29 7.48
CA LEU A 84 3.61 3.12 7.85
C LEU A 84 4.54 3.41 9.05
N LEU A 85 5.29 4.50 9.01
CA LEU A 85 6.24 4.87 10.07
C LEU A 85 5.52 5.18 11.39
N THR A 86 4.34 5.82 11.33
CA THR A 86 3.48 6.08 12.50
C THR A 86 3.04 4.76 13.13
N GLU A 87 2.64 3.79 12.33
CA GLU A 87 2.22 2.48 12.83
C GLU A 87 3.38 1.63 13.39
N LEU A 88 4.57 1.76 12.80
CA LEU A 88 5.77 1.11 13.29
C LEU A 88 6.22 1.66 14.66
N LYS A 89 5.61 2.75 15.15
CA LYS A 89 6.00 3.46 16.37
C LYS A 89 7.52 3.61 16.42
N ILE A 90 8.09 4.10 15.33
CA ILE A 90 9.48 4.57 15.35
C ILE A 90 9.46 5.87 16.15
N GLU A 91 9.29 5.75 17.47
CA GLU A 91 9.69 6.77 18.42
C GLU A 91 11.22 6.90 18.27
N GLU A 92 11.68 8.12 18.01
CA GLU A 92 13.09 8.49 17.82
C GLU A 92 14.01 7.93 18.91
#